data_AF-A0A1J4XUC5-F1
#
_entry.id   AF-A0A1J4XUC5-F1
#
_cell.length_a   1.000
_cell.length_b   1.000
_cell.length_c   1.000
_cell.angle_alpha   90.00
_cell.angle_beta   90.00
_cell.angle_gamma   90.00
#
_symmetry.space_group_name_H-M   'P 1'
#
loop_
_entity.id
_entity.type
_entity.pdbx_description
1 polymer ?
#
loop_
_entity_poly.entity_id
_entity_poly.type
_entity_poly.pdbx_seq_one_letter_code
_entity_poly.pdbx_strand_id
1 'polypeptide(L)'
;MKDVPITRWGFISPERAARQRELDIKAQIQSLIEGAQNEYERQAKTPEMPRIEEQQQLRQAGETAAPLTEERCDSAQECVAEGDSRAKVRIEDVLSLAAAKIGKEIGADAIISLERKQSGKADQPVLVSVFRKSSPDGLAWEKMAYQTNMKQLMPGSIAPIKELLMEGINRRIIRKGERVVCVEDESLGLGYKGQLFIFDVDQVFFNISTMHLTENLDSQSVEHVIKLAMEIAQEGREGRRIGTAFIIGNSEELSGSLRQMIINPFLGYPEEKRRIADPELRETIKNYAQLDGVFVINDKGIIESAGSYINVDAADLHLPGYGTRHRNCCALTKHLQCIAIVVSQSGGKVTIFKDGRIAMRLN
;
A
#
# COMPACT_ATOMS: atom_id res chain seq x y z
N MET A 1 56.58 -38.78 -32.24
CA MET A 1 56.41 -37.56 -31.42
C MET A 1 55.98 -36.44 -32.35
N LYS A 2 54.74 -35.96 -32.23
CA LYS A 2 54.22 -34.80 -32.97
C LYS A 2 53.56 -33.88 -31.94
N ASP A 3 53.95 -32.62 -31.96
CA ASP A 3 53.50 -31.54 -31.10
C ASP A 3 52.00 -31.25 -31.30
N VAL A 4 51.31 -30.96 -30.18
CA VAL A 4 49.94 -30.40 -30.15
C VAL A 4 50.03 -29.03 -29.46
N PRO A 5 49.39 -27.96 -29.97
CA PRO A 5 49.61 -26.62 -29.47
C PRO A 5 48.85 -26.36 -28.17
N ILE A 6 49.53 -25.75 -27.20
CA ILE A 6 48.92 -25.19 -25.99
C ILE A 6 48.17 -23.91 -26.39
N THR A 7 46.85 -23.97 -26.47
CA THR A 7 46.01 -22.77 -26.60
C THR A 7 45.79 -22.15 -25.22
N ARG A 8 46.33 -20.95 -25.07
CA ARG A 8 46.27 -20.09 -23.89
C ARG A 8 44.82 -19.62 -23.71
N TRP A 9 44.09 -20.17 -22.74
CA TRP A 9 42.80 -19.59 -22.31
C TRP A 9 43.07 -18.23 -21.66
N GLY A 10 42.72 -17.15 -22.36
CA GLY A 10 42.81 -15.81 -21.82
C GLY A 10 41.84 -15.66 -20.65
N PHE A 11 42.37 -15.41 -19.45
CA PHE A 11 41.59 -14.92 -18.32
C PHE A 11 40.93 -13.59 -18.73
N ILE A 12 39.62 -13.60 -18.91
CA ILE A 12 38.83 -12.37 -18.98
C ILE A 12 38.73 -11.87 -17.54
N SER A 13 39.34 -10.72 -17.25
CA SER A 13 39.25 -10.15 -15.90
C SER A 13 37.79 -9.91 -15.51
N PRO A 14 37.42 -10.09 -14.23
CA PRO A 14 36.06 -9.84 -13.73
C PRO A 14 35.50 -8.47 -14.16
N GLU A 15 36.37 -7.46 -14.29
CA GLU A 15 36.03 -6.12 -14.77
C GLU A 15 35.62 -6.08 -16.25
N ARG A 16 36.21 -6.89 -17.12
CA ARG A 16 35.80 -6.99 -18.54
C ARG A 16 34.48 -7.75 -18.71
N ALA A 17 34.26 -8.79 -17.90
CA ALA A 17 32.98 -9.48 -17.86
C ALA A 17 31.85 -8.59 -17.30
N ALA A 18 32.17 -7.73 -16.31
CA ALA A 18 31.24 -6.73 -15.79
C ALA A 18 30.94 -5.63 -16.82
N ARG A 19 31.94 -5.14 -17.56
CA ARG A 19 31.76 -4.16 -18.64
C ARG A 19 30.94 -4.71 -19.80
N GLN A 20 31.14 -5.97 -20.18
CA GLN A 20 30.34 -6.61 -21.23
C GLN A 20 28.89 -6.79 -20.78
N ARG A 21 28.68 -7.24 -19.53
CA ARG A 21 27.33 -7.30 -18.93
C ARG A 21 26.66 -5.92 -18.84
N GLU A 22 27.42 -4.87 -18.55
CA GLU A 22 26.91 -3.49 -18.54
C GLU A 22 26.51 -3.02 -19.94
N LEU A 23 27.29 -3.36 -20.97
CA LEU A 23 26.99 -3.05 -22.36
C LEU A 23 25.79 -3.85 -22.88
N ASP A 24 25.68 -5.12 -22.52
CA ASP A 24 24.55 -5.98 -22.87
C ASP A 24 23.26 -5.49 -22.19
N ILE A 25 23.33 -5.06 -20.93
CA ILE A 25 22.21 -4.44 -20.19
C ILE A 25 21.82 -3.09 -20.81
N LYS A 26 22.79 -2.27 -21.21
CA LYS A 26 22.54 -1.00 -21.93
C LYS A 26 21.85 -1.27 -23.27
N ALA A 27 22.26 -2.30 -24.01
CA ALA A 27 21.64 -2.69 -25.27
C ALA A 27 20.21 -3.24 -25.08
N GLN A 28 19.95 -3.98 -24.01
CA GLN A 28 18.62 -4.49 -23.67
C GLN A 28 17.66 -3.35 -23.26
N ILE A 29 18.15 -2.38 -22.49
CA ILE A 29 17.40 -1.17 -22.14
C ILE A 29 17.13 -0.33 -23.40
N GLN A 30 18.11 -0.18 -24.28
CA GLN A 30 17.97 0.53 -25.56
C GLN A 30 16.92 -0.13 -26.46
N SER A 31 16.91 -1.47 -26.54
CA SER A 31 15.91 -2.24 -27.31
C SER A 31 14.49 -2.09 -26.73
N LEU A 32 14.35 -1.99 -25.40
CA LEU A 32 13.06 -1.73 -24.75
C LEU A 32 12.57 -0.30 -24.99
N ILE A 33 13.49 0.67 -25.00
CA ILE A 33 13.21 2.09 -25.34
C ILE A 33 12.77 2.21 -26.81
N GLU A 34 13.48 1.57 -27.73
CA GLU A 34 13.14 1.56 -29.16
C GLU A 34 11.82 0.85 -29.44
N GLY A 35 11.50 -0.22 -28.68
CA GLY A 35 10.20 -0.89 -28.74
C GLY A 35 9.05 0.02 -28.33
N ALA A 36 9.22 0.77 -27.23
CA ALA A 36 8.23 1.72 -26.73
C ALA A 36 8.05 2.93 -27.65
N GLN A 37 9.14 3.44 -28.25
CA GLN A 37 9.10 4.53 -29.23
C GLN A 37 8.37 4.12 -30.52
N ASN A 38 8.61 2.91 -31.01
CA ASN A 38 7.91 2.38 -32.19
C ASN A 38 6.41 2.13 -31.95
N GLU A 39 6.01 1.73 -30.75
CA GLU A 39 4.58 1.65 -30.37
C GLU A 39 3.93 3.03 -30.28
N TYR A 40 4.66 4.02 -29.76
CA TYR A 40 4.20 5.41 -29.68
C TYR A 40 4.01 6.05 -31.07
N GLU A 41 4.95 5.87 -32.00
CA GLU A 41 4.83 6.37 -33.38
C GLU A 41 3.69 5.71 -34.17
N ARG A 42 3.36 4.44 -33.87
CA ARG A 42 2.21 3.74 -34.45
C ARG A 42 0.88 4.30 -33.92
N GLN A 43 0.81 4.66 -32.64
CA GLN A 43 -0.38 5.25 -32.05
C GLN A 43 -0.58 6.71 -32.51
N ALA A 44 0.50 7.46 -32.72
CA ALA A 44 0.48 8.86 -33.16
C ALA A 44 0.10 9.08 -34.64
N LYS A 45 0.06 8.03 -35.48
CA LYS A 45 -0.31 8.12 -36.91
C LYS A 45 -1.80 7.88 -37.21
N THR A 46 -2.65 7.80 -36.18
CA THR A 46 -4.11 7.75 -36.38
C THR A 46 -4.65 9.19 -36.51
N PRO A 47 -5.30 9.59 -37.61
CA PRO A 47 -5.78 10.97 -37.74
C PRO A 47 -6.92 11.25 -36.74
N GLU A 48 -6.76 12.26 -35.88
CA GLU A 48 -7.86 12.81 -35.08
C GLU A 48 -8.89 13.50 -35.99
N MET A 49 -10.18 13.20 -35.80
CA MET A 49 -11.28 13.96 -36.40
C MET A 49 -11.34 15.39 -35.82
N PRO A 50 -11.76 16.42 -36.59
CA PRO A 50 -11.73 17.81 -36.13
C PRO A 50 -12.68 18.06 -34.94
N ARG A 51 -12.19 18.85 -33.97
CA ARG A 51 -12.88 19.21 -32.73
C ARG A 51 -14.05 20.15 -32.97
N ILE A 52 -15.06 20.01 -32.11
CA ILE A 52 -16.40 20.64 -32.11
C ILE A 52 -16.40 22.19 -31.98
N GLU A 53 -15.24 22.85 -31.92
CA GLU A 53 -15.13 24.29 -31.70
C GLU A 53 -15.23 25.15 -32.98
N GLU A 54 -15.10 24.55 -34.18
CA GLU A 54 -15.23 25.28 -35.46
C GLU A 54 -16.68 25.53 -35.92
N GLN A 55 -17.70 24.94 -35.26
CA GLN A 55 -19.11 25.16 -35.62
C GLN A 55 -19.80 26.30 -34.85
N GLN A 56 -19.17 26.85 -33.81
CA GLN A 56 -19.72 27.95 -33.01
C GLN A 56 -19.24 29.34 -33.44
N GLN A 57 -18.14 29.43 -34.21
CA GLN A 57 -17.62 30.72 -34.71
C GLN A 57 -18.29 31.23 -35.99
N LEU A 58 -19.11 30.42 -36.67
CA LEU A 58 -19.88 30.82 -37.87
C LEU A 58 -21.29 31.38 -37.58
N ARG A 59 -21.67 31.57 -36.31
CA ARG A 59 -23.01 32.08 -35.92
C ARG A 59 -23.01 33.39 -35.12
N GLN A 60 -21.87 34.02 -34.82
CA GLN A 60 -21.82 35.19 -33.92
C GLN A 60 -20.99 36.40 -34.42
N ALA A 61 -20.68 36.50 -35.72
CA ALA A 61 -20.04 37.70 -36.26
C ALA A 61 -20.82 38.29 -37.44
N GLY A 62 -21.97 38.87 -37.14
CA GLY A 62 -22.65 39.85 -37.97
C GLY A 62 -23.02 41.03 -37.09
N GLU A 63 -22.69 42.24 -37.57
CA GLU A 63 -23.09 43.57 -37.08
C GLU A 63 -22.10 44.37 -36.21
N THR A 64 -21.33 45.21 -36.95
CA THR A 64 -21.15 46.67 -36.78
C THR A 64 -20.59 47.25 -35.47
N ALA A 65 -19.37 47.81 -35.56
CA ALA A 65 -19.08 49.27 -35.55
C ALA A 65 -17.64 49.56 -35.04
N ALA A 66 -16.91 50.41 -35.77
CA ALA A 66 -15.59 50.98 -35.43
C ALA A 66 -15.75 52.39 -34.79
N PRO A 67 -14.70 53.20 -34.53
CA PRO A 67 -13.24 52.98 -34.36
C PRO A 67 -12.68 53.70 -33.09
N LEU A 68 -11.35 53.70 -32.87
CA LEU A 68 -10.48 54.76 -32.28
C LEU A 68 -9.05 54.17 -32.11
N THR A 69 -8.15 54.33 -33.09
CA THR A 69 -7.05 55.33 -33.22
C THR A 69 -5.83 55.16 -32.29
N GLU A 70 -4.68 54.92 -32.95
CA GLU A 70 -3.31 55.40 -32.66
C GLU A 70 -2.64 54.90 -31.35
N GLU A 71 -1.42 54.36 -31.33
CA GLU A 71 -0.18 54.96 -31.84
C GLU A 71 0.97 53.92 -31.96
N ARG A 72 1.92 54.22 -32.85
CA ARG A 72 3.18 53.50 -33.16
C ARG A 72 4.18 53.48 -32.01
N CYS A 73 5.05 52.46 -31.97
CA CYS A 73 6.50 52.72 -31.99
C CYS A 73 7.31 51.53 -32.54
N ASP A 74 8.35 51.89 -33.28
CA ASP A 74 9.19 51.10 -34.18
C ASP A 74 10.34 50.33 -33.49
N SER A 75 10.79 49.29 -34.21
CA SER A 75 12.16 48.76 -34.30
C SER A 75 12.77 47.97 -33.12
N ALA A 76 13.09 46.69 -33.36
CA ALA A 76 14.46 46.27 -33.69
C ALA A 76 14.59 44.73 -33.73
N GLN A 77 15.02 44.24 -34.90
CA GLN A 77 15.98 43.16 -35.14
C GLN A 77 15.77 41.74 -34.55
N GLU A 78 15.57 40.82 -35.50
CA GLU A 78 16.05 39.43 -35.58
C GLU A 78 16.86 38.90 -34.39
N CYS A 79 16.32 37.86 -33.75
CA CYS A 79 17.13 36.77 -33.19
C CYS A 79 16.57 35.45 -33.71
N VAL A 80 17.40 34.79 -34.51
CA VAL A 80 17.21 33.49 -35.12
C VAL A 80 16.95 32.45 -34.02
N ALA A 81 15.92 31.64 -34.23
CA ALA A 81 15.54 30.53 -33.38
C ALA A 81 16.57 29.39 -33.47
N GLU A 82 17.41 29.24 -32.45
CA GLU A 82 18.05 27.95 -32.14
C GLU A 82 17.14 27.17 -31.20
N GLY A 83 16.44 26.19 -31.76
CA GLY A 83 15.60 25.26 -31.02
C GLY A 83 16.45 24.29 -30.19
N ASP A 84 16.49 24.51 -28.87
CA ASP A 84 16.88 23.49 -27.90
C ASP A 84 15.75 22.44 -27.81
N SER A 85 15.81 21.44 -28.69
CA SER A 85 14.93 20.27 -28.65
C SER A 85 15.58 19.12 -27.87
N ARG A 86 16.06 19.39 -26.65
CA ARG A 86 16.18 18.31 -25.66
C ARG A 86 14.79 17.83 -25.32
N ALA A 87 14.39 16.68 -25.88
CA ALA A 87 13.20 15.96 -25.47
C ALA A 87 13.20 15.86 -23.93
N LYS A 88 12.22 16.54 -23.31
CA LYS A 88 12.15 16.70 -21.87
C LYS A 88 11.90 15.32 -21.26
N VAL A 89 12.91 14.73 -20.63
CA VAL A 89 12.79 13.44 -19.94
C VAL A 89 11.68 13.57 -18.89
N ARG A 90 10.64 12.74 -19.00
CA ARG A 90 9.53 12.77 -18.05
C ARG A 90 9.95 12.08 -16.77
N ILE A 91 9.48 12.60 -15.64
CA ILE A 91 9.83 12.07 -14.32
C ILE A 91 9.36 10.62 -14.17
N GLU A 92 8.21 10.26 -14.75
CA GLU A 92 7.67 8.90 -14.78
C GLU A 92 8.63 7.87 -15.44
N ASP A 93 9.31 8.26 -16.52
CA ASP A 93 10.25 7.38 -17.24
C ASP A 93 11.49 7.11 -16.37
N VAL A 94 11.96 8.12 -15.63
CA VAL A 94 13.11 8.00 -14.72
C VAL A 94 12.76 7.18 -13.49
N LEU A 95 11.59 7.41 -12.89
CA LEU A 95 11.13 6.69 -11.71
C LEU A 95 10.93 5.21 -12.00
N SER A 96 10.33 4.88 -13.14
CA SER A 96 10.14 3.49 -13.58
C SER A 96 11.48 2.77 -13.77
N LEU A 97 12.45 3.43 -14.42
CA LEU A 97 13.80 2.88 -14.61
C LEU A 97 14.53 2.70 -13.27
N ALA A 98 14.40 3.66 -12.35
CA ALA A 98 14.98 3.58 -11.02
C ALA A 98 14.37 2.43 -10.20
N ALA A 99 13.04 2.27 -10.24
CA ALA A 99 12.34 1.18 -9.57
C ALA A 99 12.80 -0.19 -10.07
N ALA A 100 13.03 -0.35 -11.39
CA ALA A 100 13.55 -1.59 -11.95
C ALA A 100 14.97 -1.92 -11.47
N LYS A 101 15.85 -0.92 -11.42
CA LYS A 101 17.23 -1.08 -10.91
C LYS A 101 17.23 -1.43 -9.41
N ILE A 102 16.51 -0.65 -8.61
CA ILE A 102 16.37 -0.87 -7.16
C ILE A 102 15.78 -2.25 -6.90
N GLY A 103 14.68 -2.60 -7.57
CA GLY A 103 14.02 -3.91 -7.44
C GLY A 103 14.98 -5.06 -7.72
N LYS A 104 15.82 -4.96 -8.74
CA LYS A 104 16.84 -5.97 -9.02
C LYS A 104 17.89 -6.07 -7.91
N GLU A 105 18.42 -4.95 -7.44
CA GLU A 105 19.47 -4.91 -6.42
C GLU A 105 19.02 -5.43 -5.06
N ILE A 106 17.78 -5.12 -4.67
CA ILE A 106 17.20 -5.57 -3.39
C ILE A 106 16.57 -6.96 -3.47
N GLY A 107 16.56 -7.58 -4.65
CA GLY A 107 15.96 -8.89 -4.89
C GLY A 107 14.43 -8.90 -4.77
N ALA A 108 13.76 -7.87 -5.28
CA ALA A 108 12.30 -7.81 -5.31
C ALA A 108 11.70 -8.90 -6.23
N ASP A 109 10.57 -9.46 -5.80
CA ASP A 109 9.80 -10.44 -6.55
C ASP A 109 8.80 -9.78 -7.51
N ALA A 110 8.38 -8.55 -7.20
CA ALA A 110 7.48 -7.77 -8.03
C ALA A 110 7.79 -6.26 -7.98
N ILE A 111 7.53 -5.59 -9.10
CA ILE A 111 7.49 -4.12 -9.22
C ILE A 111 6.09 -3.73 -9.65
N ILE A 112 5.48 -2.79 -8.93
CA ILE A 112 4.12 -2.31 -9.19
C ILE A 112 4.20 -0.81 -9.51
N SER A 113 3.76 -0.44 -10.72
CA SER A 113 3.59 0.96 -11.15
C SER A 113 2.12 1.34 -11.11
N LEU A 114 1.85 2.59 -10.74
CA LEU A 114 0.53 3.15 -10.58
C LEU A 114 0.42 4.47 -11.35
N GLU A 115 -0.57 4.55 -12.24
CA GLU A 115 -0.74 5.69 -13.15
C GLU A 115 -2.23 6.04 -13.33
N ARG A 116 -2.60 7.32 -13.29
CA ARG A 116 -3.90 7.83 -13.77
C ARG A 116 -3.72 8.50 -15.13
N LYS A 117 -4.62 8.18 -16.07
CA LYS A 117 -4.60 8.77 -17.42
C LYS A 117 -4.78 10.30 -17.44
N GLN A 118 -5.42 10.89 -16.42
CA GLN A 118 -5.51 12.34 -16.25
C GLN A 118 -5.29 12.70 -14.78
N SER A 119 -4.35 13.61 -14.53
CA SER A 119 -4.07 14.15 -13.20
C SER A 119 -5.26 14.95 -12.65
N GLY A 120 -5.55 14.81 -11.35
CA GLY A 120 -6.48 15.69 -10.63
C GLY A 120 -7.97 15.30 -10.62
N LYS A 121 -8.40 14.24 -11.33
CA LYS A 121 -9.78 13.70 -11.18
C LYS A 121 -9.78 12.50 -10.23
N ALA A 122 -10.27 12.72 -9.02
CA ALA A 122 -10.43 11.74 -7.94
C ALA A 122 -11.11 10.44 -8.38
N ASP A 123 -12.03 10.55 -9.34
CA ASP A 123 -13.00 9.51 -9.71
C ASP A 123 -12.58 8.67 -10.93
N GLN A 124 -11.35 8.84 -11.42
CA GLN A 124 -10.83 8.00 -12.51
C GLN A 124 -10.20 6.70 -12.00
N PRO A 125 -10.35 5.58 -12.73
CA PRO A 125 -9.68 4.35 -12.39
C PRO A 125 -8.16 4.53 -12.49
N VAL A 126 -7.43 3.92 -11.57
CA VAL A 126 -5.98 3.84 -11.58
C VAL A 126 -5.57 2.62 -12.40
N LEU A 127 -4.64 2.80 -13.32
CA LEU A 127 -3.97 1.72 -14.01
C LEU A 127 -2.85 1.19 -13.11
N VAL A 128 -2.92 -0.10 -12.82
CA VAL A 128 -1.88 -0.82 -12.08
C VAL A 128 -1.13 -1.69 -13.06
N SER A 129 0.17 -1.46 -13.23
CA SER A 129 1.06 -2.31 -14.00
C SER A 129 1.94 -3.12 -13.04
N VAL A 130 1.91 -4.45 -13.14
CA VAL A 130 2.73 -5.34 -12.33
C VAL A 130 3.74 -6.05 -13.21
N PHE A 131 5.01 -5.94 -12.83
CA PHE A 131 6.12 -6.70 -13.39
C PHE A 131 6.55 -7.72 -12.34
N ARG A 132 6.39 -9.00 -12.62
CA ARG A 132 6.69 -10.08 -11.68
C ARG A 132 7.86 -10.91 -12.19
N LYS A 133 8.76 -11.29 -11.29
CA LYS A 133 9.84 -12.22 -11.60
C LYS A 133 9.27 -13.61 -11.89
N SER A 134 9.53 -14.14 -13.08
CA SER A 134 9.05 -15.46 -13.53
C SER A 134 10.11 -16.56 -13.44
N SER A 135 11.38 -16.20 -13.21
CA SER A 135 12.47 -17.15 -13.02
C SER A 135 13.26 -16.86 -11.73
N PRO A 136 13.70 -17.88 -10.97
CA PRO A 136 14.48 -17.70 -9.73
C PRO A 136 15.77 -16.89 -9.92
N ASP A 137 16.38 -16.95 -11.12
CA ASP A 137 17.61 -16.23 -11.47
C ASP A 137 17.42 -14.70 -11.66
N GLY A 138 16.17 -14.22 -11.73
CA GLY A 138 15.84 -12.80 -11.91
C GLY A 138 15.98 -12.28 -13.34
N LEU A 139 16.18 -13.18 -14.30
CA LEU A 139 16.42 -12.83 -15.70
C LEU A 139 15.13 -12.73 -16.53
N ALA A 140 14.03 -13.35 -16.07
CA ALA A 140 12.74 -13.33 -16.74
C ALA A 140 11.68 -12.61 -15.89
N TRP A 141 10.91 -11.73 -16.55
CA TRP A 141 9.82 -10.95 -15.96
C TRP A 141 8.55 -11.10 -16.79
N GLU A 142 7.41 -11.20 -16.12
CA GLU A 142 6.08 -11.19 -16.71
C GLU A 142 5.39 -9.86 -16.39
N LYS A 143 4.81 -9.22 -17.41
CA LYS A 143 4.02 -8.00 -17.26
C LYS A 143 2.53 -8.33 -17.27
N MET A 144 1.78 -7.76 -16.34
CA MET A 144 0.32 -7.72 -16.36
C MET A 144 -0.17 -6.31 -15.99
N ALA A 145 -1.40 -5.99 -16.39
CA ALA A 145 -2.01 -4.71 -16.04
C ALA A 145 -3.50 -4.88 -15.75
N TYR A 146 -4.02 -4.10 -14.80
CA TYR A 146 -5.44 -4.05 -14.46
C TYR A 146 -5.84 -2.65 -14.01
N GLN A 147 -7.14 -2.38 -13.99
CA GLN A 147 -7.69 -1.12 -13.49
C GLN A 147 -8.37 -1.35 -12.14
N THR A 148 -8.20 -0.39 -11.24
CA THR A 148 -8.85 -0.38 -9.92
C THR A 148 -9.31 1.02 -9.54
N ASN A 149 -10.31 1.10 -8.67
CA ASN A 149 -10.79 2.36 -8.12
C ASN A 149 -10.17 2.54 -6.74
N MET A 150 -9.27 3.50 -6.59
CA MET A 150 -8.69 3.84 -5.29
C MET A 150 -9.36 5.07 -4.71
N LYS A 151 -9.68 5.02 -3.40
CA LYS A 151 -10.18 6.18 -2.67
C LYS A 151 -9.13 7.29 -2.70
N GLN A 152 -9.56 8.52 -2.99
CA GLN A 152 -8.65 9.66 -2.91
C GLN A 152 -8.30 9.91 -1.44
N LEU A 153 -7.02 9.77 -1.12
CA LEU A 153 -6.50 9.96 0.24
C LEU A 153 -5.49 11.12 0.24
N MET A 154 -5.22 11.64 1.43
CA MET A 154 -4.33 12.78 1.61
C MET A 154 -2.93 12.50 1.04
N PRO A 155 -2.28 13.49 0.40
CA PRO A 155 -0.90 13.38 -0.05
C PRO A 155 0.06 12.84 1.00
N GLY A 156 0.99 11.97 0.60
CA GLY A 156 1.98 11.37 1.48
C GLY A 156 1.46 10.25 2.39
N SER A 157 0.18 9.87 2.29
CA SER A 157 -0.36 8.72 3.00
C SER A 157 0.09 7.41 2.37
N ILE A 158 0.52 6.45 3.19
CA ILE A 158 0.81 5.06 2.75
C ILE A 158 -0.46 4.20 2.57
N ALA A 159 -1.63 4.72 2.96
CA ALA A 159 -2.88 3.97 2.92
C ALA A 159 -3.29 3.50 1.50
N PRO A 160 -3.17 4.31 0.42
CA PRO A 160 -3.47 3.84 -0.94
C PRO A 160 -2.61 2.65 -1.36
N ILE A 161 -1.32 2.67 -0.98
CA ILE A 161 -0.41 1.59 -1.34
C ILE A 161 -0.73 0.32 -0.56
N LYS A 162 -1.09 0.44 0.72
CA LYS A 162 -1.57 -0.72 1.48
C LYS A 162 -2.83 -1.32 0.86
N GLU A 163 -3.79 -0.49 0.44
CA GLU A 163 -5.00 -0.96 -0.25
C GLU A 163 -4.66 -1.71 -1.54
N LEU A 164 -3.74 -1.18 -2.32
CA LEU A 164 -3.23 -1.83 -3.53
C LEU A 164 -2.52 -3.16 -3.25
N LEU A 165 -1.66 -3.20 -2.23
CA LEU A 165 -0.97 -4.42 -1.84
C LEU A 165 -1.97 -5.49 -1.38
N MET A 166 -2.99 -5.11 -0.60
CA MET A 166 -4.09 -6.01 -0.21
C MET A 166 -4.85 -6.52 -1.45
N GLU A 167 -5.16 -5.64 -2.40
CA GLU A 167 -5.78 -6.03 -3.67
C GLU A 167 -4.90 -7.00 -4.47
N GLY A 168 -3.59 -6.73 -4.56
CA GLY A 168 -2.61 -7.60 -5.19
C GLY A 168 -2.54 -8.98 -4.55
N ILE A 169 -2.65 -9.07 -3.23
CA ILE A 169 -2.73 -10.34 -2.49
C ILE A 169 -4.05 -11.07 -2.82
N ASN A 170 -5.18 -10.36 -2.78
CA ASN A 170 -6.50 -10.94 -3.06
C ASN A 170 -6.63 -11.45 -4.50
N ARG A 171 -5.98 -10.76 -5.46
CA ARG A 171 -5.86 -11.18 -6.86
C ARG A 171 -4.80 -12.27 -7.09
N ARG A 172 -4.10 -12.73 -6.04
CA ARG A 172 -3.00 -13.73 -6.09
C ARG A 172 -1.80 -13.30 -6.92
N ILE A 173 -1.63 -11.99 -7.11
CA ILE A 173 -0.48 -11.37 -7.80
C ILE A 173 0.71 -11.33 -6.84
N ILE A 174 0.46 -10.96 -5.59
CA ILE A 174 1.45 -10.85 -4.51
C ILE A 174 1.30 -12.04 -3.56
N ARG A 175 2.41 -12.61 -3.12
CA ARG A 175 2.45 -13.76 -2.22
C ARG A 175 3.14 -13.42 -0.90
N LYS A 176 2.84 -14.22 0.12
CA LYS A 176 3.50 -14.13 1.42
C LYS A 176 5.02 -14.30 1.28
N GLY A 177 5.78 -13.41 1.92
CA GLY A 177 7.25 -13.42 1.92
C GLY A 177 7.87 -12.78 0.69
N GLU A 178 7.08 -12.32 -0.28
CA GLU A 178 7.59 -11.59 -1.43
C GLU A 178 7.97 -10.15 -1.04
N ARG A 179 9.02 -9.64 -1.67
CA ARG A 179 9.43 -8.23 -1.60
C ARG A 179 8.89 -7.49 -2.82
N VAL A 180 8.17 -6.41 -2.58
CA VAL A 180 7.49 -5.63 -3.62
C VAL A 180 8.02 -4.20 -3.63
N VAL A 181 8.36 -3.70 -4.82
CA VAL A 181 8.65 -2.28 -5.04
C VAL A 181 7.41 -1.63 -5.64
N CYS A 182 6.88 -0.60 -4.99
CA CYS A 182 5.80 0.20 -5.52
C CYS A 182 6.33 1.55 -5.98
N VAL A 183 5.94 1.99 -7.17
CA VAL A 183 6.24 3.31 -7.69
C VAL A 183 4.95 3.99 -8.11
N GLU A 184 4.81 5.25 -7.71
CA GLU A 184 3.72 6.13 -8.10
C GLU A 184 4.28 7.45 -8.60
N ASP A 185 3.58 8.07 -9.54
CA ASP A 185 3.90 9.40 -10.05
C ASP A 185 2.95 10.46 -9.47
N GLU A 186 3.07 11.70 -9.95
CA GLU A 186 2.22 12.82 -9.54
C GLU A 186 0.74 12.65 -9.85
N SER A 187 0.35 11.68 -10.70
CA SER A 187 -1.04 11.49 -11.08
C SER A 187 -1.92 10.98 -9.92
N LEU A 188 -1.32 10.43 -8.87
CA LEU A 188 -2.01 9.87 -7.70
C LEU A 188 -2.12 10.80 -6.48
N GLY A 189 -1.40 11.93 -6.46
CA GLY A 189 -1.37 12.78 -5.27
C GLY A 189 -0.86 14.20 -5.52
N LEU A 190 -1.16 15.11 -4.59
CA LEU A 190 -0.73 16.50 -4.67
C LEU A 190 0.52 16.71 -3.80
N GLY A 191 1.65 17.13 -4.37
CA GLY A 191 2.80 17.60 -3.59
C GLY A 191 4.12 16.85 -3.80
N TYR A 192 4.09 15.67 -4.44
CA TYR A 192 5.30 14.97 -4.87
C TYR A 192 5.20 14.63 -6.36
N LYS A 193 6.34 14.70 -7.07
CA LYS A 193 6.42 14.32 -8.49
C LYS A 193 6.43 12.79 -8.72
N GLY A 194 6.67 12.05 -7.64
CA GLY A 194 6.50 10.61 -7.54
C GLY A 194 7.10 10.09 -6.24
N GLN A 195 6.75 8.86 -5.89
CA GLN A 195 7.16 8.19 -4.66
C GLN A 195 7.54 6.75 -4.96
N LEU A 196 8.49 6.23 -4.20
CA LEU A 196 8.94 4.84 -4.29
C LEU A 196 8.90 4.23 -2.90
N PHE A 197 8.31 3.04 -2.83
CA PHE A 197 8.20 2.29 -1.60
C PHE A 197 8.70 0.87 -1.79
N ILE A 198 9.30 0.32 -0.73
CA ILE A 198 9.71 -1.07 -0.67
C ILE A 198 8.90 -1.70 0.46
N PHE A 199 8.19 -2.77 0.13
CA PHE A 199 7.34 -3.50 1.06
C PHE A 199 7.73 -4.96 1.11
N ASP A 200 8.05 -5.45 2.30
CA ASP A 200 8.17 -6.88 2.57
C ASP A 200 6.80 -7.39 3.00
N VAL A 201 6.25 -8.36 2.27
CA VAL A 201 4.92 -8.93 2.53
C VAL A 201 5.01 -9.91 3.69
N ASP A 202 4.90 -9.37 4.90
CA ASP A 202 4.96 -10.17 6.12
C ASP A 202 3.70 -11.05 6.31
N GLN A 203 3.78 -11.98 7.26
CA GLN A 203 2.70 -12.92 7.53
C GLN A 203 1.45 -12.25 8.11
N VAL A 204 1.60 -11.19 8.90
CA VAL A 204 0.49 -10.50 9.55
C VAL A 204 -0.31 -9.74 8.50
N PHE A 205 0.35 -8.93 7.69
CA PHE A 205 -0.24 -8.20 6.57
C PHE A 205 -0.93 -9.14 5.58
N PHE A 206 -0.26 -10.23 5.20
CA PHE A 206 -0.85 -11.22 4.30
C PHE A 206 -2.13 -11.86 4.88
N ASN A 207 -2.11 -12.22 6.16
CA ASN A 207 -3.27 -12.83 6.80
C ASN A 207 -4.42 -11.83 7.03
N ILE A 208 -4.11 -10.58 7.38
CA ILE A 208 -5.11 -9.50 7.46
C ILE A 208 -5.85 -9.37 6.12
N SER A 209 -5.08 -9.34 5.03
CA SER A 209 -5.59 -9.20 3.66
C SER A 209 -6.51 -10.37 3.27
N THR A 210 -6.03 -11.61 3.46
CA THR A 210 -6.73 -12.82 3.01
C THR A 210 -7.93 -13.22 3.86
N MET A 211 -7.95 -12.84 5.15
CA MET A 211 -9.07 -13.11 6.05
C MET A 211 -10.09 -11.97 6.09
N HIS A 212 -9.92 -10.96 5.22
CA HIS A 212 -10.78 -9.78 5.13
C HIS A 212 -11.04 -9.11 6.48
N LEU A 213 -10.03 -9.07 7.35
CA LEU A 213 -10.20 -8.56 8.72
C LEU A 213 -10.67 -7.11 8.75
N THR A 214 -10.33 -6.32 7.73
CA THR A 214 -10.46 -4.86 7.74
C THR A 214 -11.67 -4.35 6.97
N GLU A 215 -12.66 -5.20 6.69
CA GLU A 215 -13.93 -4.76 6.10
C GLU A 215 -14.58 -3.70 7.00
N ASN A 216 -14.60 -2.45 6.51
CA ASN A 216 -15.08 -1.25 7.24
C ASN A 216 -14.26 -0.85 8.48
N LEU A 217 -13.03 -1.34 8.63
CA LEU A 217 -12.14 -1.00 9.74
C LEU A 217 -10.81 -0.44 9.21
N ASP A 218 -10.20 0.46 9.97
CA ASP A 218 -8.86 0.93 9.64
C ASP A 218 -7.83 -0.23 9.72
N SER A 219 -7.24 -0.56 8.57
CA SER A 219 -6.25 -1.62 8.46
C SER A 219 -5.01 -1.35 9.29
N GLN A 220 -4.61 -0.09 9.44
CA GLN A 220 -3.45 0.24 10.27
C GLN A 220 -3.74 -0.09 11.73
N SER A 221 -4.91 0.29 12.22
CA SER A 221 -5.35 0.00 13.59
C SER A 221 -5.36 -1.49 13.91
N VAL A 222 -5.93 -2.33 13.03
CA VAL A 222 -5.91 -3.80 13.22
C VAL A 222 -4.48 -4.34 13.27
N GLU A 223 -3.61 -3.88 12.38
CA GLU A 223 -2.20 -4.26 12.35
C GLU A 223 -1.46 -3.84 13.63
N HIS A 224 -1.67 -2.61 14.11
CA HIS A 224 -1.10 -2.10 15.36
C HIS A 224 -1.55 -2.91 16.57
N VAL A 225 -2.85 -3.27 16.65
CA VAL A 225 -3.36 -4.13 17.72
C VAL A 225 -2.76 -5.53 17.67
N ILE A 226 -2.64 -6.13 16.49
CA ILE A 226 -2.02 -7.46 16.35
C ILE A 226 -0.56 -7.41 16.80
N LYS A 227 0.21 -6.41 16.36
CA LYS A 227 1.60 -6.22 16.76
C LYS A 227 1.73 -6.07 18.28
N LEU A 228 0.91 -5.20 18.88
CA LEU A 228 0.90 -5.01 20.33
C LEU A 228 0.48 -6.28 21.09
N ALA A 229 -0.50 -7.02 20.57
CA ALA A 229 -0.91 -8.30 21.14
C ALA A 229 0.22 -9.33 21.10
N MET A 230 1.00 -9.39 20.01
CA MET A 230 2.18 -10.25 19.90
C MET A 230 3.28 -9.82 20.88
N GLU A 231 3.54 -8.51 21.01
CA GLU A 231 4.48 -7.98 22.02
C GLU A 231 4.06 -8.41 23.44
N ILE A 232 2.79 -8.22 23.81
CA ILE A 232 2.25 -8.66 25.12
C ILE A 232 2.37 -10.17 25.31
N ALA A 233 2.12 -10.95 24.26
CA ALA A 233 2.20 -12.40 24.31
C ALA A 233 3.63 -12.91 24.54
N GLN A 234 4.62 -12.22 23.95
CA GLN A 234 6.04 -12.58 24.04
C GLN A 234 6.69 -12.06 25.33
N GLU A 235 6.45 -10.79 25.68
CA GLU A 235 7.13 -10.12 26.79
C GLU A 235 6.39 -10.31 28.12
N GLY A 236 5.06 -10.41 28.07
CA GLY A 236 4.22 -10.31 29.26
C GLY A 236 4.43 -8.98 29.99
N ARG A 237 4.42 -9.02 31.33
CA ARG A 237 4.78 -7.88 32.17
C ARG A 237 5.50 -8.38 33.41
N GLU A 238 6.63 -7.73 33.73
CA GLU A 238 7.39 -8.03 34.95
C GLU A 238 7.70 -9.54 35.11
N GLY A 239 8.01 -10.19 33.97
CA GLY A 239 8.32 -11.62 33.91
C GLY A 239 7.12 -12.56 34.01
N ARG A 240 5.89 -12.04 34.00
CA ARG A 240 4.65 -12.83 34.06
C ARG A 240 3.90 -12.78 32.74
N ARG A 241 3.35 -13.92 32.32
CA ARG A 241 2.43 -13.97 31.18
C ARG A 241 1.16 -13.21 31.51
N ILE A 242 0.71 -12.38 30.60
CA ILE A 242 -0.56 -11.66 30.68
C ILE A 242 -1.53 -12.26 29.67
N GLY A 243 -2.78 -12.42 30.05
CA GLY A 243 -3.87 -12.62 29.10
C GLY A 243 -4.73 -11.38 29.02
N THR A 244 -4.94 -10.87 27.82
CA THR A 244 -5.80 -9.70 27.56
C THR A 244 -6.59 -9.91 26.26
N ALA A 245 -7.50 -9.01 25.93
CA ALA A 245 -8.13 -9.00 24.63
C ALA A 245 -8.47 -7.58 24.17
N PHE A 246 -8.52 -7.42 22.86
CA PHE A 246 -8.87 -6.18 22.17
C PHE A 246 -10.08 -6.43 21.28
N ILE A 247 -11.10 -5.59 21.39
CA ILE A 247 -12.27 -5.59 20.52
C ILE A 247 -12.19 -4.37 19.63
N ILE A 248 -12.29 -4.58 18.31
CA ILE A 248 -12.22 -3.53 17.30
C ILE A 248 -13.55 -3.52 16.53
N GLY A 249 -14.28 -2.40 16.55
CA GLY A 249 -15.58 -2.27 15.88
C GLY A 249 -16.26 -0.94 16.14
N ASN A 250 -17.50 -0.78 15.65
CA ASN A 250 -18.28 0.43 15.91
C ASN A 250 -18.65 0.53 17.40
N SER A 251 -18.23 1.60 18.07
CA SER A 251 -18.45 1.82 19.51
C SER A 251 -19.93 1.80 19.91
N GLU A 252 -20.82 2.33 19.07
CA GLU A 252 -22.24 2.40 19.34
C GLU A 252 -22.87 1.00 19.34
N GLU A 253 -22.56 0.19 18.33
CA GLU A 253 -23.04 -1.19 18.22
C GLU A 253 -22.51 -2.08 19.36
N LEU A 254 -21.25 -1.86 19.75
CA LEU A 254 -20.60 -2.63 20.80
C LEU A 254 -21.11 -2.29 22.21
N SER A 255 -21.58 -1.06 22.43
CA SER A 255 -21.93 -0.53 23.76
C SER A 255 -22.96 -1.36 24.52
N GLY A 256 -23.92 -1.99 23.83
CA GLY A 256 -24.95 -2.82 24.47
C GLY A 256 -24.41 -4.13 25.05
N SER A 257 -23.29 -4.63 24.52
CA SER A 257 -22.67 -5.90 24.92
C SER A 257 -21.40 -5.70 25.74
N LEU A 258 -20.93 -4.46 25.92
CA LEU A 258 -19.71 -4.13 26.66
C LEU A 258 -20.04 -3.25 27.85
N ARG A 259 -19.75 -3.74 29.06
CA ARG A 259 -20.00 -3.01 30.31
C ARG A 259 -18.70 -2.63 30.99
N GLN A 260 -18.53 -1.35 31.28
CA GLN A 260 -17.36 -0.88 32.00
C GLN A 260 -17.40 -1.37 33.46
N MET A 261 -16.39 -2.14 33.90
CA MET A 261 -16.33 -2.68 35.27
C MET A 261 -15.57 -1.80 36.25
N ILE A 262 -14.53 -1.11 35.76
CA ILE A 262 -13.62 -0.29 36.54
C ILE A 262 -13.60 1.14 36.00
N ILE A 263 -12.98 2.09 36.70
CA ILE A 263 -12.78 3.42 36.14
C ILE A 263 -11.99 3.28 34.83
N ASN A 264 -12.55 3.80 33.74
CA ASN A 264 -11.91 3.74 32.44
C ASN A 264 -10.71 4.71 32.40
N PRO A 265 -9.47 4.23 32.26
CA PRO A 265 -8.30 5.09 32.27
C PRO A 265 -8.16 5.96 31.01
N PHE A 266 -8.88 5.64 29.93
CA PHE A 266 -8.88 6.42 28.70
C PHE A 266 -9.97 7.51 28.68
N LEU A 267 -10.89 7.51 29.65
CA LEU A 267 -11.98 8.48 29.67
C LEU A 267 -11.45 9.89 29.94
N GLY A 268 -11.94 10.88 29.17
CA GLY A 268 -11.59 12.30 29.35
C GLY A 268 -10.31 12.75 28.66
N TYR A 269 -9.56 11.84 28.02
CA TYR A 269 -8.42 12.19 27.18
C TYR A 269 -8.86 12.48 25.74
N PRO A 270 -8.21 13.45 25.06
CA PRO A 270 -8.50 13.75 23.67
C PRO A 270 -8.09 12.58 22.76
N GLU A 271 -8.74 12.42 21.61
CA GLU A 271 -8.57 11.25 20.73
C GLU A 271 -7.11 11.01 20.31
N GLU A 272 -6.34 12.09 20.12
CA GLU A 272 -4.94 12.03 19.70
C GLU A 272 -4.07 11.27 20.71
N LYS A 273 -4.40 11.34 22.00
CA LYS A 273 -3.70 10.64 23.09
C LYS A 273 -4.22 9.22 23.35
N ARG A 274 -5.21 8.78 22.57
CA ARG A 274 -5.87 7.48 22.72
C ARG A 274 -5.74 6.62 21.46
N ARG A 275 -4.98 7.08 20.47
CA ARG A 275 -4.83 6.39 19.20
C ARG A 275 -3.90 5.19 19.37
N ILE A 276 -4.33 4.00 18.95
CA ILE A 276 -3.57 2.75 19.11
C ILE A 276 -2.22 2.76 18.38
N ALA A 277 -2.10 3.59 17.35
CA ALA A 277 -0.87 3.78 16.58
C ALA A 277 0.18 4.62 17.33
N ASP A 278 -0.20 5.33 18.41
CA ASP A 278 0.71 6.15 19.19
C ASP A 278 1.74 5.28 19.94
N PRO A 279 3.04 5.40 19.60
CA PRO A 279 4.09 4.64 20.28
C PRO A 279 4.20 4.95 21.78
N GLU A 280 3.85 6.16 22.22
CA GLU A 280 3.94 6.56 23.64
C GLU A 280 2.90 5.80 24.49
N LEU A 281 1.82 5.32 23.87
CA LEU A 281 0.74 4.62 24.56
C LEU A 281 1.05 3.13 24.80
N ARG A 282 2.09 2.57 24.15
CA ARG A 282 2.42 1.14 24.21
C ARG A 282 2.57 0.63 25.64
N GLU A 283 3.43 1.26 26.45
CA GLU A 283 3.69 0.80 27.82
C GLU A 283 2.47 1.00 28.73
N THR A 284 1.71 2.07 28.50
CA THR A 284 0.43 2.31 29.20
C THR A 284 -0.57 1.20 28.92
N ILE A 285 -0.71 0.76 27.66
CA ILE A 285 -1.60 -0.36 27.30
C ILE A 285 -1.10 -1.65 27.93
N LYS A 286 0.21 -1.95 27.90
CA LYS A 286 0.78 -3.13 28.58
C LYS A 286 0.49 -3.12 30.08
N ASN A 287 0.58 -1.96 30.73
CA ASN A 287 0.24 -1.82 32.15
C ASN A 287 -1.24 -2.15 32.41
N TYR A 288 -2.15 -1.62 31.59
CA TYR A 288 -3.59 -1.88 31.71
C TYR A 288 -4.04 -3.25 31.19
N ALA A 289 -3.22 -3.95 30.40
CA ALA A 289 -3.54 -5.29 29.90
C ALA A 289 -3.67 -6.34 31.01
N GLN A 290 -3.17 -6.02 32.21
CA GLN A 290 -3.31 -6.83 33.42
C GLN A 290 -4.70 -6.73 34.06
N LEU A 291 -5.49 -5.72 33.71
CA LEU A 291 -6.83 -5.52 34.23
C LEU A 291 -7.76 -6.63 33.72
N ASP A 292 -8.77 -6.98 34.51
CA ASP A 292 -9.80 -7.88 34.04
C ASP A 292 -10.76 -7.17 33.08
N GLY A 293 -11.16 -7.88 32.04
CA GLY A 293 -11.91 -7.34 30.91
C GLY A 293 -11.10 -7.24 29.62
N VAL A 294 -11.53 -6.34 28.74
CA VAL A 294 -10.99 -6.13 27.40
C VAL A 294 -10.77 -4.65 27.12
N PHE A 295 -9.92 -4.37 26.13
CA PHE A 295 -9.84 -3.06 25.48
C PHE A 295 -10.91 -2.96 24.40
N VAL A 296 -11.51 -1.78 24.28
CA VAL A 296 -12.46 -1.46 23.22
C VAL A 296 -11.86 -0.38 22.34
N ILE A 297 -11.80 -0.63 21.05
CA ILE A 297 -11.17 0.22 20.05
C ILE A 297 -12.18 0.47 18.95
N ASN A 298 -12.37 1.73 18.58
CA ASN A 298 -13.31 2.09 17.54
C ASN A 298 -12.73 1.84 16.13
N ASP A 299 -13.56 2.01 15.11
CA ASP A 299 -13.22 1.86 13.69
C ASP A 299 -12.08 2.77 13.19
N LYS A 300 -11.80 3.86 13.92
CA LYS A 300 -10.73 4.83 13.65
C LYS A 300 -9.43 4.57 14.43
N GLY A 301 -9.39 3.49 15.23
CA GLY A 301 -8.21 3.13 16.02
C GLY A 301 -8.08 3.87 17.35
N ILE A 302 -9.14 4.47 17.86
CA ILE A 302 -9.13 5.15 19.16
C ILE A 302 -9.55 4.16 20.24
N ILE A 303 -8.77 4.08 21.31
CA ILE A 303 -9.10 3.28 22.48
C ILE A 303 -10.20 4.01 23.26
N GLU A 304 -11.39 3.40 23.28
CA GLU A 304 -12.55 3.93 24.00
C GLU A 304 -12.50 3.54 25.47
N SER A 305 -12.08 2.30 25.77
CA SER A 305 -12.01 1.83 27.15
C SER A 305 -11.00 0.71 27.36
N ALA A 306 -10.63 0.50 28.63
CA ALA A 306 -9.95 -0.67 29.13
C ALA A 306 -10.66 -1.23 30.36
N GLY A 307 -10.62 -2.56 30.53
CA GLY A 307 -11.30 -3.25 31.61
C GLY A 307 -12.82 -3.35 31.43
N SER A 308 -13.28 -3.40 30.18
CA SER A 308 -14.70 -3.63 29.88
C SER A 308 -15.02 -5.13 29.91
N TYR A 309 -16.16 -5.48 30.47
CA TYR A 309 -16.69 -6.85 30.48
C TYR A 309 -17.53 -7.11 29.25
N ILE A 310 -17.32 -8.28 28.63
CA ILE A 310 -18.15 -8.76 27.53
C ILE A 310 -19.36 -9.48 28.12
N ASN A 311 -20.54 -8.87 27.96
CA ASN A 311 -21.83 -9.41 28.36
C ASN A 311 -22.57 -9.95 27.13
N VAL A 312 -22.20 -11.16 26.71
CA VAL A 312 -22.79 -11.88 25.57
C VAL A 312 -23.06 -13.32 25.95
N ASP A 313 -24.11 -13.91 25.39
CA ASP A 313 -24.35 -15.35 25.54
C ASP A 313 -23.38 -16.14 24.65
N ALA A 314 -22.66 -17.08 25.25
CA ALA A 314 -21.69 -17.95 24.59
C ALA A 314 -22.07 -19.44 24.71
N ALA A 315 -23.29 -19.76 25.14
CA ALA A 315 -23.74 -21.13 25.40
C ALA A 315 -23.62 -22.05 24.17
N ASP A 316 -23.97 -21.53 22.98
CA ASP A 316 -23.96 -22.28 21.73
C ASP A 316 -22.57 -22.39 21.07
N LEU A 317 -21.52 -21.88 21.73
CA LEU A 317 -20.19 -21.77 21.16
C LEU A 317 -19.28 -22.92 21.56
N HIS A 318 -19.07 -23.85 20.63
CA HIS A 318 -18.17 -24.98 20.83
C HIS A 318 -16.71 -24.59 20.50
N LEU A 319 -15.99 -24.13 21.53
CA LEU A 319 -14.57 -23.73 21.43
C LEU A 319 -13.70 -24.53 22.44
N PRO A 320 -13.40 -25.82 22.18
CA PRO A 320 -12.67 -26.68 23.12
C PRO A 320 -11.23 -26.20 23.30
N GLY A 321 -10.71 -26.30 24.54
CA GLY A 321 -9.34 -25.88 24.88
C GLY A 321 -9.16 -24.36 25.08
N TYR A 322 -10.23 -23.57 24.94
CA TYR A 322 -10.21 -22.13 25.11
C TYR A 322 -11.02 -21.69 26.35
N GLY A 323 -10.44 -20.76 27.12
CA GLY A 323 -11.05 -20.21 28.33
C GLY A 323 -12.14 -19.17 28.06
N THR A 324 -12.77 -18.68 29.13
CA THR A 324 -13.93 -17.78 29.08
C THR A 324 -13.72 -16.54 28.21
N ARG A 325 -12.56 -15.87 28.30
CA ARG A 325 -12.27 -14.68 27.47
C ARG A 325 -12.35 -14.97 25.98
N HIS A 326 -11.80 -16.10 25.53
CA HIS A 326 -11.85 -16.49 24.13
C HIS A 326 -13.28 -16.82 23.69
N ARG A 327 -14.06 -17.51 24.53
CA ARG A 327 -15.45 -17.85 24.21
C ARG A 327 -16.32 -16.59 24.10
N ASN A 328 -16.18 -15.66 25.04
CA ASN A 328 -16.93 -14.40 25.02
C ASN A 328 -16.53 -13.53 23.83
N CYS A 329 -15.23 -13.44 23.52
CA CYS A 329 -14.75 -12.75 22.32
C CYS A 329 -15.30 -13.39 21.03
N CYS A 330 -15.28 -14.71 20.92
CA CYS A 330 -15.82 -15.42 19.77
C CYS A 330 -17.34 -15.22 19.65
N ALA A 331 -18.07 -15.25 20.78
CA ALA A 331 -19.51 -14.99 20.81
C ALA A 331 -19.82 -13.56 20.38
N LEU A 332 -19.05 -12.58 20.88
CA LEU A 332 -19.24 -11.18 20.52
C LEU A 332 -19.11 -10.97 19.01
N THR A 333 -18.07 -11.53 18.37
CA THR A 333 -17.88 -11.40 16.92
C THR A 333 -18.88 -12.23 16.10
N LYS A 334 -19.60 -13.19 16.71
CA LYS A 334 -20.72 -13.90 16.07
C LYS A 334 -21.97 -13.02 15.99
N HIS A 335 -22.18 -12.17 16.99
CA HIS A 335 -23.40 -11.38 17.14
C HIS A 335 -23.28 -9.95 16.63
N LEU A 336 -22.05 -9.39 16.60
CA LEU A 336 -21.77 -8.02 16.20
C LEU A 336 -20.66 -7.98 15.15
N GLN A 337 -20.67 -6.96 14.30
CA GLN A 337 -19.62 -6.72 13.32
C GLN A 337 -18.37 -6.14 13.99
N CYS A 338 -17.52 -7.02 14.51
CA CYS A 338 -16.27 -6.63 15.14
C CYS A 338 -15.19 -7.72 14.99
N ILE A 339 -13.95 -7.34 15.31
CA ILE A 339 -12.84 -8.27 15.47
C ILE A 339 -12.49 -8.37 16.95
N ALA A 340 -12.20 -9.58 17.41
CA ALA A 340 -11.62 -9.78 18.73
C ALA A 340 -10.24 -10.41 18.63
N ILE A 341 -9.23 -9.76 19.20
CA ILE A 341 -7.84 -10.26 19.26
C ILE A 341 -7.55 -10.62 20.72
N VAL A 342 -7.29 -11.89 20.98
CA VAL A 342 -7.13 -12.42 22.34
C VAL A 342 -5.70 -12.92 22.54
N VAL A 343 -5.05 -12.43 23.58
CA VAL A 343 -3.77 -12.94 24.07
C VAL A 343 -4.03 -13.97 25.17
N SER A 344 -3.56 -15.19 24.97
CA SER A 344 -3.72 -16.27 25.93
C SER A 344 -2.65 -16.20 27.03
N GLN A 345 -3.09 -16.07 28.29
CA GLN A 345 -2.18 -16.09 29.44
C GLN A 345 -1.40 -17.40 29.56
N SER A 346 -2.07 -18.54 29.34
CA SER A 346 -1.44 -19.85 29.50
C SER A 346 -0.55 -20.21 28.32
N GLY A 347 -0.96 -19.83 27.11
CA GLY A 347 -0.29 -20.22 25.87
C GLY A 347 0.73 -19.24 25.33
N GLY A 348 0.66 -17.95 25.71
CA GLY A 348 1.40 -16.88 25.04
C GLY A 348 1.05 -16.78 23.55
N LYS A 349 -0.14 -17.25 23.15
CA LYS A 349 -0.61 -17.27 21.77
C LYS A 349 -1.61 -16.15 21.54
N VAL A 350 -1.59 -15.56 20.36
CA VAL A 350 -2.57 -14.58 19.91
C VAL A 350 -3.59 -15.28 19.01
N THR A 351 -4.87 -15.20 19.36
CA THR A 351 -5.97 -15.74 18.57
C THR A 351 -6.87 -14.61 18.12
N ILE A 352 -7.15 -14.54 16.83
CA ILE A 352 -8.00 -13.52 16.21
C ILE A 352 -9.33 -14.18 15.84
N PHE A 353 -10.42 -13.57 16.27
CA PHE A 353 -11.78 -14.01 15.98
C PHE A 353 -12.50 -12.98 15.10
N LYS A 354 -13.28 -13.49 14.14
CA LYS A 354 -14.21 -12.74 13.30
C LYS A 354 -15.39 -13.66 12.96
N ASP A 355 -16.60 -13.13 12.87
CA ASP A 355 -17.83 -13.86 12.48
C ASP A 355 -18.07 -15.16 13.29
N GLY A 356 -17.75 -15.14 14.59
CA GLY A 356 -17.91 -16.31 15.47
C GLY A 356 -16.94 -17.46 15.22
N ARG A 357 -15.83 -17.20 14.52
CA ARG A 357 -14.82 -18.21 14.13
C ARG A 357 -13.41 -17.70 14.40
N ILE A 358 -12.48 -18.63 14.50
CA ILE A 358 -11.04 -18.31 14.55
C ILE A 358 -10.60 -17.95 13.13
N ALA A 359 -10.29 -16.67 12.91
CA ALA A 359 -9.77 -16.18 11.64
C ALA A 359 -8.27 -16.47 11.52
N MET A 360 -7.52 -16.29 12.60
CA MET A 360 -6.06 -16.47 12.60
C MET A 360 -5.53 -16.85 13.98
N ARG A 361 -4.41 -17.59 14.00
CA ARG A 361 -3.61 -17.85 15.19
C ARG A 361 -2.15 -17.45 14.95
N LEU A 362 -1.56 -16.76 15.91
CA LEU A 362 -0.16 -16.37 15.91
C LEU A 362 0.50 -16.92 17.18
N ASN A 363 1.74 -17.37 17.05
CA ASN A 363 2.53 -17.96 18.13
C ASN A 363 3.67 -17.05 18.51
#